data_AF-A0A8T4UD08-F1
#
_entry.id   AF-A0A8T4UD08-F1
#
_cell.length_a   1.000
_cell.length_b   1.000
_cell.length_c   1.000
_cell.angle_alpha   90.00
_cell.angle_beta   90.00
_cell.angle_gamma   90.00
#
_symmetry.space_group_name_H-M   'P 1'
#
loop_
_entity.id
_entity.type
_entity.pdbx_description
1 polymer ?
#
loop_
_entity_poly.entity_id
_entity_poly.type
_entity_poly.pdbx_seq_one_letter_code
_entity_poly.pdbx_strand_id
1 'polypeptide(L)' 'MVNIRIILEKIKSFFIECRRVWQLTKKPTKTEWFMVIKVTGLGILILGVIGFIINIFWQLLLK' A
#
# COMPACT_ATOMS: atom_id res chain seq x y z
N MET A 1 42.17 2.28 -0.57
CA MET A 1 41.49 1.03 -0.16
C MET A 1 40.74 1.16 1.19
N VAL A 2 40.23 2.36 1.55
CA VAL A 2 39.55 2.61 2.84
C VAL A 2 38.03 2.84 2.67
N ASN A 3 37.60 3.29 1.49
CA ASN A 3 36.21 3.72 1.24
C ASN A 3 35.17 2.57 1.24
N ILE A 4 35.51 1.41 0.68
CA ILE A 4 34.56 0.28 0.56
C ILE A 4 34.17 -0.31 1.92
N ARG A 5 35.10 -0.37 2.88
CA ARG A 5 34.78 -0.88 4.23
C ARG A 5 33.84 0.05 4.99
N ILE A 6 34.02 1.37 4.85
CA ILE A 6 33.13 2.37 5.47
C ILE A 6 31.71 2.27 4.91
N ILE A 7 31.56 2.04 3.61
CA ILE A 7 30.25 1.88 2.96
C ILE A 7 29.56 0.60 3.46
N LEU A 8 30.29 -0.51 3.59
CA LEU A 8 29.75 -1.77 4.13
C LEU A 8 29.31 -1.63 5.59
N GLU A 9 30.10 -0.96 6.43
CA GLU A 9 29.73 -0.69 7.83
C GLU A 9 28.50 0.23 7.94
N LYS A 10 28.40 1.26 7.08
CA LYS A 10 27.21 2.12 7.01
C LYS A 10 25.96 1.35 6.58
N ILE A 11 26.04 0.54 5.53
CA ILE A 11 24.88 -0.26 5.06
C ILE A 11 24.43 -1.24 6.16
N LYS A 12 25.38 -1.87 6.85
CA LYS A 12 25.07 -2.77 7.97
C LYS A 12 24.35 -2.04 9.09
N SER A 13 24.79 -0.84 9.48
CA SER A 13 24.09 -0.05 10.49
C SER A 13 22.72 0.42 10.01
N PHE A 14 22.57 0.85 8.75
CA PHE A 14 21.26 1.19 8.16
C PHE A 14 20.26 0.02 8.21
N PHE A 15 20.69 -1.20 7.88
CA PHE A 15 19.82 -2.38 7.97
C PHE A 15 19.38 -2.68 9.41
N ILE A 16 20.25 -2.45 10.39
CA ILE A 16 19.92 -2.63 11.81
C ILE A 16 18.87 -1.60 12.26
N GLU A 17 19.04 -0.33 11.87
CA GLU A 17 18.05 0.72 12.16
C GLU A 17 16.69 0.45 11.49
N CYS A 18 16.69 0.04 10.22
CA CYS A 18 15.46 -0.36 9.51
C CYS A 18 14.75 -1.52 10.21
N ARG A 19 15.51 -2.49 10.73
CA ARG A 19 14.95 -3.62 11.50
C ARG A 19 14.30 -3.16 12.81
N ARG A 20 14.89 -2.16 13.48
CA ARG A 20 14.29 -1.57 14.69
C ARG A 20 12.97 -0.88 14.37
N VAL A 21 12.92 -0.09 13.29
CA VAL A 21 11.69 0.58 12.84
C VAL A 21 10.60 -0.45 12.50
N TRP A 22 10.94 -1.54 11.80
CA TRP A 22 9.98 -2.61 11.51
C TRP A 22 9.37 -3.17 12.80
N GLN A 23 10.19 -3.46 13.82
CA GLN A 23 9.71 -4.00 15.09
C GLN A 23 8.84 -2.99 15.88
N LEU A 24 9.05 -1.69 15.68
CA LEU A 24 8.23 -0.64 16.30
C LEU A 24 6.86 -0.47 15.61
N THR A 25 6.69 -0.95 14.38
CA THR A 25 5.39 -0.89 13.71
C THR A 25 4.41 -1.89 14.33
N LYS A 26 3.24 -1.39 14.76
CA LYS A 26 2.17 -2.21 15.31
C LYS A 26 1.54 -3.04 14.18
N LYS A 27 1.63 -4.37 14.27
CA LYS A 27 0.90 -5.27 13.37
C LYS A 27 -0.61 -5.01 13.52
N PRO A 28 -1.35 -4.81 12.43
CA PRO A 28 -2.77 -4.50 12.50
C PRO A 28 -3.53 -5.65 13.19
N THR A 29 -4.45 -5.27 14.07
CA THR A 29 -5.36 -6.19 14.75
C THR A 29 -6.40 -6.68 13.75
N LYS A 30 -6.90 -7.92 13.90
CA LYS A 30 -7.92 -8.47 12.98
C LYS A 30 -9.13 -7.53 12.83
N THR A 31 -9.55 -6.87 13.89
CA THR A 31 -10.67 -5.91 13.90
C THR A 31 -10.41 -4.68 13.03
N GLU A 32 -9.24 -4.04 13.19
CA GLU A 32 -8.80 -2.89 12.39
C GLU A 32 -8.73 -3.28 10.89
N TRP A 33 -8.20 -4.47 10.60
CA TRP A 33 -8.10 -4.99 9.24
C TRP A 33 -9.47 -5.17 8.57
N PHE A 34 -10.43 -5.78 9.27
CA PHE A 34 -11.78 -5.94 8.75
C PHE A 34 -12.51 -4.60 8.57
N MET A 35 -12.27 -3.62 9.45
CA MET A 35 -12.84 -2.29 9.30
C MET A 35 -12.32 -1.62 8.03
N VAL A 36 -11.01 -1.62 7.81
CA VAL A 36 -10.38 -1.04 6.60
C VAL A 36 -10.92 -1.72 5.35
N ILE A 37 -10.98 -3.05 5.31
CA ILE A 37 -11.49 -3.79 4.14
C ILE A 37 -12.94 -3.44 3.83
N LYS A 38 -13.79 -3.32 4.85
CA LYS A 38 -15.19 -2.95 4.63
C LYS A 38 -15.30 -1.55 4.02
N VAL A 39 -14.55 -0.58 4.55
CA VAL A 39 -14.58 0.80 4.05
C VAL A 39 -14.00 0.90 2.64
N THR A 40 -12.82 0.29 2.41
CA THR A 40 -12.17 0.29 1.09
C THR A 40 -12.99 -0.48 0.05
N GLY A 41 -13.56 -1.63 0.43
CA GLY A 41 -14.42 -2.42 -0.46
C GLY A 41 -15.67 -1.65 -0.89
N LEU A 42 -16.26 -0.87 0.02
CA LEU A 42 -17.41 -0.02 -0.29
C LEU A 42 -17.02 1.13 -1.24
N GLY A 43 -15.85 1.73 -1.04
CA GLY A 43 -15.30 2.74 -1.96
C GLY A 43 -15.04 2.20 -3.37
N ILE A 44 -14.42 1.02 -3.49
CA ILE A 44 -14.15 0.37 -4.78
C ILE A 44 -15.47 0.06 -5.50
N LEU A 45 -16.48 -0.42 -4.77
CA LEU A 45 -17.79 -0.73 -5.35
C LEU A 45 -18.46 0.52 -5.92
N ILE A 46 -18.43 1.65 -5.20
CA ILE A 46 -18.98 2.92 -5.69
C ILE A 46 -18.24 3.38 -6.95
N LEU A 47 -16.90 3.40 -6.92
CA LEU A 47 -16.09 3.82 -8.07
C LEU A 47 -16.31 2.89 -9.28
N GLY A 48 -16.42 1.58 -9.05
CA GLY A 48 -16.70 0.59 -10.08
C GLY A 48 -18.06 0.79 -10.74
N VAL A 49 -19.11 1.07 -9.95
CA VAL A 49 -20.45 1.36 -10.47
C VAL A 49 -20.46 2.66 -11.28
N ILE A 50 -19.81 3.71 -10.79
CA ILE A 50 -19.71 4.99 -11.53
C ILE A 50 -18.99 4.77 -12.88
N GLY A 51 -17.85 4.10 -12.88
CA GLY A 51 -17.11 3.77 -14.10
C GLY A 51 -17.90 2.87 -15.05
N PHE A 52 -18.67 1.93 -14.51
CA PHE A 52 -19.54 1.04 -15.29
C PHE A 52 -20.68 1.82 -15.97
N ILE A 53 -21.33 2.73 -15.25
CA ILE A 53 -22.38 3.60 -15.80
C ILE A 53 -21.81 4.45 -16.95
N ILE A 54 -20.64 5.07 -16.78
CA ILE A 54 -19.99 5.85 -17.83
C ILE A 54 -19.71 5.00 -19.08
N ASN A 55 -19.20 3.77 -18.90
CA ASN A 55 -18.94 2.86 -20.01
C ASN A 55 -20.22 2.44 -20.73
N ILE A 56 -21.31 2.16 -20.00
CA ILE A 56 -22.61 1.85 -20.60
C ILE A 56 -23.12 3.02 -21.43
N PHE A 57 -23.08 4.23 -20.88
CA PHE A 57 -23.51 5.43 -21.60
C PHE A 57 -22.67 5.63 -22.86
N TRP A 58 -21.35 5.46 -22.79
CA TRP A 58 -20.47 5.57 -23.94
C TRP A 58 -20.77 4.51 -25.00
N GLN A 59 -20.94 3.25 -24.62
CA GLN A 59 -21.24 2.17 -25.56
C GLN A 59 -22.62 2.30 -26.22
N LEU A 60 -23.60 2.87 -25.50
CA LEU A 60 -24.94 3.08 -26.03
C LEU A 60 -25.03 4.30 -26.96
N LEU A 61 -24.26 5.35 -26.67
CA LEU A 61 -24.29 6.63 -27.40
C LEU A 61 -23.32 6.63 -28.60
N LEU A 62 -22.26 5.82 -28.58
CA LEU A 62 -21.27 5.69 -29.66
C LEU A 62 -21.52 4.50 -30.60
N LYS A 63 -22.64 3.78 -30.42
CA LYS A 63 -23.19 2.80 -31.36
C LYS A 63 -24.35 3.44 -32.13
#